data_AF-A0A7R9FE23-F1
#
_entry.id   AF-A0A7R9FE23-F1
#
_cell.length_a   1.000
_cell.length_b   1.000
_cell.length_c   1.000
_cell.angle_alpha   90.00
_cell.angle_beta   90.00
_cell.angle_gamma   90.00
#
_symmetry.space_group_name_H-M   'P 1'
#
loop_
_entity.id
_entity.type
_entity.pdbx_description
1 polymer ?
#
loop_
_entity_poly.entity_id
_entity_poly.type
_entity_poly.pdbx_seq_one_letter_code
_entity_poly.pdbx_strand_id
1 'polypeptide(L)'
;MTENLDYLSDLGVSAVCLAPIFSSPMVDFGYDIDNYIDIDPTFGTLKDFERLVEKAKRLGIKVILDFVPNHTSKQHEWFLKSREREEPYTDYYVWRDSPRRSTSTRPPNNWV
;
A
#
# COMPACT_ATOMS: atom_id res chain seq x y z
N MET A 1 10.07 -13.53 -8.85
CA MET A 1 11.06 -13.14 -7.82
C MET A 1 11.67 -14.35 -7.12
N THR A 2 10.90 -15.22 -6.47
CA THR A 2 11.39 -16.39 -5.70
C THR A 2 12.38 -17.28 -6.47
N GLU A 3 12.14 -17.53 -7.76
CA GLU A 3 13.01 -18.33 -8.62
C GLU A 3 14.40 -17.70 -8.81
N ASN A 4 14.49 -16.37 -8.81
CA ASN A 4 15.74 -15.63 -9.02
C ASN A 4 16.59 -15.46 -7.75
N LEU A 5 16.12 -15.92 -6.57
CA LEU A 5 16.86 -15.72 -5.32
C LEU A 5 18.22 -16.44 -5.30
N ASP A 6 18.35 -17.59 -5.96
CA ASP A 6 19.64 -18.30 -6.06
C ASP A 6 20.65 -17.46 -6.85
N TYR A 7 20.23 -16.91 -7.99
CA TYR A 7 21.02 -15.98 -8.77
C TYR A 7 21.44 -14.74 -7.97
N LEU A 8 20.52 -14.15 -7.19
CA LEU A 8 20.84 -12.99 -6.34
C LEU A 8 21.83 -13.35 -5.23
N SER A 9 21.71 -14.55 -4.65
CA SER A 9 22.66 -15.07 -3.67
C SER A 9 24.05 -15.25 -4.29
N ASP A 10 24.14 -15.82 -5.49
CA ASP A 10 25.41 -16.02 -6.21
C ASP A 10 26.09 -14.69 -6.55
N LEU A 11 25.29 -13.65 -6.81
CA LEU A 11 25.77 -12.29 -7.05
C LEU A 11 26.27 -11.57 -5.76
N GLY A 12 26.07 -12.19 -4.59
CA GLY A 12 26.46 -11.62 -3.29
C GLY A 12 25.46 -10.62 -2.72
N VAL A 13 24.20 -10.60 -3.19
CA VAL A 13 23.16 -9.73 -2.65
C VAL A 13 22.77 -10.19 -1.25
N SER A 14 22.80 -9.26 -0.29
CA SER A 14 22.45 -9.52 1.12
C SER A 14 21.03 -9.13 1.50
N ALA A 15 20.37 -8.28 0.69
CA ALA A 15 19.02 -7.83 0.93
C ALA A 15 18.30 -7.45 -0.37
N VAL A 16 16.99 -7.62 -0.39
CA VAL A 16 16.09 -7.11 -1.44
C VAL A 16 15.06 -6.17 -0.79
N CYS A 17 14.82 -5.04 -1.43
CA CYS A 17 13.76 -4.11 -1.05
C CYS A 17 12.65 -4.23 -2.09
N LEU A 18 11.46 -4.62 -1.66
CA LEU A 18 10.29 -4.72 -2.52
C LEU A 18 9.53 -3.39 -2.44
N ALA A 19 9.18 -2.84 -3.60
CA ALA A 19 8.14 -1.82 -3.72
C ALA A 19 6.80 -2.38 -3.16
N PRO A 20 5.75 -1.55 -3.00
CA PRO A 20 4.48 -2.01 -2.45
C PRO A 20 3.93 -3.24 -3.20
N ILE A 21 3.66 -4.30 -2.44
CA ILE A 21 3.06 -5.56 -2.93
C ILE A 21 1.67 -5.81 -2.34
N PHE A 22 1.19 -4.90 -1.50
CA PHE A 22 -0.12 -5.00 -0.86
C PHE A 22 -1.23 -4.79 -1.88
N SER A 23 -2.42 -5.29 -1.57
CA SER A 23 -3.61 -5.09 -2.41
C SER A 23 -3.86 -3.60 -2.69
N SER A 24 -4.04 -3.28 -3.98
CA SER A 24 -4.16 -1.92 -4.46
C SER A 24 -4.99 -1.85 -5.74
N PRO A 25 -5.77 -0.76 -5.97
CA PRO A 25 -6.36 -0.49 -7.26
C PRO A 25 -5.35 -0.12 -8.36
N MET A 26 -4.07 0.02 -8.02
CA MET A 26 -2.96 0.32 -8.92
C MET A 26 -3.07 1.67 -9.62
N VAL A 27 -3.77 2.66 -9.04
CA VAL A 27 -3.85 4.01 -9.61
C VAL A 27 -2.52 4.74 -9.45
N ASP A 28 -1.79 4.45 -8.38
CA ASP A 28 -0.43 4.94 -8.11
C ASP A 28 0.56 3.77 -7.98
N PHE A 29 0.45 2.79 -8.87
CA PHE A 29 1.39 1.65 -8.99
C PHE A 29 1.67 0.91 -7.66
N GLY A 30 0.64 0.75 -6.82
CA GLY A 30 0.71 0.01 -5.55
C GLY A 30 0.85 0.88 -4.31
N TYR A 31 1.10 2.19 -4.44
CA TYR A 31 1.18 3.10 -3.30
C TYR A 31 -0.22 3.51 -2.78
N ASP A 32 -1.27 3.34 -3.57
CA ASP A 32 -2.67 3.47 -3.15
C ASP A 32 -3.22 2.14 -2.58
N ILE A 33 -2.87 1.83 -1.32
CA ILE A 33 -3.21 0.55 -0.67
C ILE A 33 -4.70 0.51 -0.25
N ASP A 34 -5.42 -0.56 -0.57
CA ASP A 34 -6.79 -0.81 -0.09
C ASP A 34 -6.90 -1.88 1.00
N ASN A 35 -5.89 -2.75 1.14
CA ASN A 35 -5.76 -3.71 2.23
C ASN A 35 -4.28 -3.97 2.57
N TYR A 36 -3.85 -3.51 3.75
CA TYR A 36 -2.48 -3.62 4.24
C TYR A 36 -2.03 -5.03 4.65
N ILE A 37 -2.94 -5.99 4.77
CA ILE A 37 -2.64 -7.33 5.30
C ILE A 37 -2.79 -8.44 4.25
N ASP A 38 -2.96 -8.07 2.98
CA ASP A 38 -3.03 -9.02 1.86
C ASP A 38 -2.14 -8.58 0.70
N ILE A 39 -1.80 -9.53 -0.18
CA ILE A 39 -0.97 -9.32 -1.36
C ILE A 39 -1.85 -9.02 -2.56
N ASP A 40 -1.43 -8.08 -3.41
CA ASP A 40 -2.15 -7.84 -4.66
C ASP A 40 -2.14 -9.09 -5.56
N PRO A 41 -3.30 -9.50 -6.11
CA PRO A 41 -3.40 -10.69 -6.96
C PRO A 41 -2.46 -10.69 -8.18
N THR A 42 -2.03 -9.52 -8.64
CA THR A 42 -1.05 -9.36 -9.72
C THR A 42 0.33 -9.92 -9.33
N PHE A 43 0.67 -9.86 -8.05
CA PHE A 43 1.95 -10.36 -7.51
C PHE A 43 1.85 -11.77 -6.93
N GLY A 44 0.63 -12.27 -6.73
CA GLY A 44 0.35 -13.62 -6.26
C GLY A 44 -0.50 -13.60 -4.99
N THR A 45 -0.21 -14.51 -4.09
CA THR A 45 -0.94 -14.70 -2.83
C THR A 45 -0.02 -14.47 -1.63
N LEU A 46 -0.60 -14.32 -0.45
CA LEU A 46 0.17 -14.30 0.80
C LEU A 46 1.07 -15.54 0.95
N LYS A 47 0.60 -16.71 0.50
CA LYS A 47 1.39 -17.96 0.50
C LYS A 47 2.58 -17.89 -0.45
N ASP A 48 2.47 -17.16 -1.56
CA ASP A 48 3.59 -16.96 -2.48
C ASP A 48 4.66 -16.07 -1.85
N PHE A 49 4.23 -15.05 -1.11
CA PHE A 49 5.11 -14.19 -0.33
C PHE A 49 5.79 -14.96 0.81
N GLU A 50 5.08 -15.82 1.54
CA GLU A 50 5.66 -16.72 2.54
C GLU A 50 6.78 -17.58 1.95
N ARG A 51 6.53 -18.20 0.78
CA ARG A 51 7.54 -19.00 0.06
C ARG A 51 8.77 -18.18 -0.33
N LEU A 52 8.58 -16.93 -0.75
CA LEU A 52 9.67 -16.00 -1.05
C LEU A 52 10.52 -15.71 0.20
N VAL A 53 9.88 -15.35 1.31
CA VAL A 53 10.56 -15.01 2.57
C VAL A 53 11.32 -16.22 3.12
N GLU A 54 10.71 -17.40 3.09
CA GLU A 54 11.36 -18.64 3.52
C GLU A 54 12.61 -18.96 2.71
N LYS A 55 12.53 -18.84 1.37
CA LYS A 55 13.68 -19.10 0.49
C LYS A 55 14.77 -18.05 0.71
N ALA A 56 14.41 -16.77 0.79
CA ALA A 56 15.36 -15.69 1.05
C ALA A 56 16.11 -15.91 2.37
N LYS A 57 15.38 -16.29 3.44
CA LYS A 57 15.96 -16.63 4.75
C LYS A 57 16.97 -17.78 4.66
N ARG A 58 16.68 -18.85 3.91
CA ARG A 58 17.62 -19.98 3.72
C ARG A 58 18.91 -19.55 3.02
N LEU A 59 18.82 -18.58 2.12
CA LEU A 59 19.96 -18.03 1.36
C LEU A 59 20.67 -16.88 2.09
N GLY A 60 20.25 -16.52 3.31
CA GLY A 60 20.81 -15.39 4.05
C GLY A 60 20.43 -14.01 3.51
N ILE A 61 19.48 -13.93 2.58
CA ILE A 61 18.97 -12.69 1.99
C ILE A 61 17.88 -12.10 2.88
N LYS A 62 18.01 -10.82 3.24
CA LYS A 62 16.96 -10.07 3.95
C LYS A 62 15.89 -9.58 2.98
N VAL A 63 14.63 -9.60 3.40
CA VAL A 63 13.51 -9.02 2.64
C VAL A 63 13.03 -7.79 3.40
N ILE A 64 13.03 -6.64 2.72
CA ILE A 64 12.51 -5.37 3.23
C ILE A 64 11.28 -5.04 2.40
N LEU A 65 10.21 -4.61 3.06
CA LEU A 65 8.99 -4.14 2.42
C LEU A 65 8.91 -2.63 2.55
N ASP A 66 8.51 -1.97 1.47
CA ASP A 66 8.07 -0.58 1.54
C ASP A 66 6.81 -0.46 2.40
N PHE A 67 6.69 0.63 3.15
CA PHE A 67 5.57 0.89 4.06
C PHE A 67 5.02 2.28 3.79
N VAL A 68 3.72 2.34 3.45
CA VAL A 68 3.01 3.58 3.09
C VAL A 68 2.03 3.97 4.21
N PRO A 69 2.48 4.71 5.25
CA PRO A 69 1.63 5.07 6.39
C PRO A 69 0.80 6.34 6.18
N ASN A 70 1.16 7.19 5.22
CA ASN A 70 0.62 8.54 5.13
C ASN A 70 -0.81 8.59 4.58
N HIS A 71 -1.15 7.68 3.67
CA HIS A 71 -2.43 7.68 2.97
C HIS A 71 -2.81 6.25 2.56
N THR A 72 -4.09 6.06 2.24
CA THR A 72 -4.63 4.82 1.68
C THR A 72 -5.37 5.12 0.37
N SER A 73 -5.74 4.08 -0.36
CA SER A 73 -6.71 4.19 -1.46
C SER A 73 -8.06 4.70 -0.97
N LYS A 74 -8.78 5.42 -1.84
CA LYS A 74 -10.20 5.77 -1.65
C LYS A 74 -11.14 4.56 -1.64
N GLN A 75 -10.63 3.37 -1.98
CA GLN A 75 -11.37 2.10 -1.92
C GLN A 75 -11.12 1.35 -0.60
N HIS A 76 -10.18 1.81 0.24
CA HIS A 76 -9.91 1.21 1.53
C HIS A 76 -11.15 1.32 2.44
N GLU A 77 -11.43 0.26 3.21
CA GLU A 77 -12.56 0.19 4.14
C GLU A 77 -12.66 1.42 5.05
N TRP A 78 -11.55 1.88 5.61
CA TRP A 78 -11.50 3.08 6.45
C TRP A 78 -11.98 4.34 5.71
N PHE A 79 -11.59 4.53 4.45
CA PHE A 79 -12.04 5.69 3.68
C PHE A 79 -13.54 5.64 3.42
N LEU A 80 -14.04 4.45 3.04
CA LEU A 80 -15.46 4.22 2.79
C LEU A 80 -16.28 4.52 4.05
N LYS A 81 -15.89 3.98 5.21
CA LYS A 81 -16.55 4.22 6.50
C LYS A 81 -16.43 5.67 6.98
N SER A 82 -15.27 6.28 6.81
CA SER A 82 -15.04 7.68 7.18
C SER A 82 -15.92 8.64 6.37
N ARG A 83 -16.08 8.38 5.06
CA ARG A 83 -16.96 9.17 4.18
C ARG A 83 -18.42 9.12 4.61
N GLU A 84 -18.89 7.96 5.08
CA GLU A 84 -20.25 7.77 5.61
C GLU A 84 -20.40 8.22 7.07
N ARG A 85 -19.32 8.73 7.69
CA ARG A 85 -19.26 9.15 9.11
C ARG A 85 -19.63 8.02 10.08
N GLU A 86 -19.17 6.81 9.79
CA GLU A 86 -19.30 5.66 10.69
C GLU A 86 -18.26 5.74 11.81
N GLU A 87 -18.68 5.72 13.07
CA GLU A 87 -17.77 5.68 14.22
C GLU A 87 -17.05 4.31 14.34
N PRO A 88 -15.75 4.27 14.67
CA PRO A 88 -14.86 5.39 15.03
C PRO A 88 -14.10 6.00 13.84
N TYR A 89 -14.49 5.70 12.60
CA TYR A 89 -13.72 6.05 11.38
C TYR A 89 -13.94 7.49 10.92
N THR A 90 -14.90 8.23 11.48
CA THR A 90 -15.27 9.60 11.07
C THR A 90 -14.04 10.51 10.89
N ASP A 91 -13.12 10.51 11.86
CA ASP A 91 -11.94 11.38 11.88
C ASP A 91 -10.63 10.70 11.42
N TYR A 92 -10.71 9.53 10.75
CA TYR A 92 -9.52 8.86 10.18
C TYR A 92 -8.90 9.64 9.01
N TYR A 93 -9.65 10.55 8.37
CA TYR A 93 -9.18 11.39 7.26
C TYR A 93 -9.45 12.86 7.53
N VAL A 94 -8.74 13.73 6.80
CA VAL A 94 -8.86 15.18 6.96
C VAL A 94 -10.03 15.71 6.13
N TRP A 95 -11.20 15.86 6.76
CA TRP A 95 -12.40 16.45 6.16
C TRP A 95 -12.50 17.96 6.41
N ARG A 96 -12.85 18.73 5.37
CA ARG A 96 -13.09 20.19 5.44
C ARG A 96 -14.22 20.60 4.50
N ASP A 97 -15.09 21.48 4.99
CA ASP A 97 -16.15 22.06 4.17
C ASP A 97 -15.58 23.02 3.12
N SER A 98 -16.18 23.00 1.93
CA SER A 98 -15.94 24.02 0.90
C SER A 98 -16.46 25.39 1.37
N PRO A 99 -15.73 26.51 1.14
CA PRO A 99 -16.21 27.84 1.48
C PRO A 99 -17.57 28.16 0.80
N ARG A 100 -18.56 28.63 1.56
CA ARG A 100 -19.92 28.93 1.05
C ARG A 100 -19.94 30.10 0.05
N ARG A 101 -20.75 29.93 -1.02
CA ARG A 101 -21.24 30.91 -2.05
C ARG A 101 -20.62 30.86 -3.46
N SER A 102 -20.38 29.67 -4.01
CA SER A 102 -20.17 29.56 -5.46
C SER A 102 -20.87 28.32 -5.99
N THR A 103 -21.45 28.43 -7.20
CA THR A 103 -21.99 27.30 -7.97
C THR A 103 -20.91 26.33 -8.45
N SER A 104 -19.62 26.66 -8.24
CA SER A 104 -18.48 25.79 -8.47
C SER A 104 -17.83 25.37 -7.14
N THR A 105 -17.50 24.09 -7.00
CA THR A 105 -16.70 23.55 -5.89
C THR A 105 -15.35 24.26 -5.84
N ARG A 106 -15.08 25.04 -4.77
CA ARG A 106 -13.76 25.64 -4.51
C ARG A 106 -13.06 24.86 -3.40
N PRO A 107 -11.74 24.56 -3.53
CA PRO A 107 -11.00 23.92 -2.46
C PRO A 107 -10.90 24.83 -1.22
N PRO A 108 -10.74 24.28 0.01
CA PRO A 108 -10.64 25.07 1.24
C PRO A 108 -9.43 26.01 1.31
N ASN A 109 -8.34 25.70 0.59
CA ASN A 109 -7.13 26.50 0.50
C ASN A 109 -6.45 26.31 -0.88
N ASN A 110 -5.23 26.81 -1.05
CA ASN A 110 -4.44 26.73 -2.28
C ASN A 110 -3.26 25.74 -2.20
N TRP A 111 -3.34 24.72 -1.34
CA TRP A 111 -2.32 23.65 -1.31
C TRP A 111 -2.29 22.92 -2.65
N VAL A 112 -1.08 22.61 -3.12
CA VAL A 112 -0.76 21.87 -4.35
C VAL A 112 0.18 20.73 -4.04
#